data_AF-A0A5J5J6I7-F1
#
_entry.id   AF-A0A5J5J6I7-F1
#
_cell.length_a   1.000
_cell.length_b   1.000
_cell.length_c   1.000
_cell.angle_alpha   90.00
_cell.angle_beta   90.00
_cell.angle_gamma   90.00
#
_symmetry.space_group_name_H-M   'P 1'
#
loop_
_entity.id
_entity.type
_entity.pdbx_description
1 polymer ?
#
loop_
_entity_poly.entity_id
_entity_poly.type
_entity_poly.pdbx_seq_one_letter_code
_entity_poly.pdbx_strand_id
1 'polypeptide(L)'
;MLAPAQVAEVLNVSVDEVIALVIDGSIRGVRVGVPPQWRVEQSSLAAYLDDRAEEVRRMALWEQSNAASFPELWGTGVIRNPD
;
A
#
# COMPACT_ATOMS: atom_id res chain seq x y z
N MET A 1 1.20 20.75 9.24
CA MET A 1 1.85 19.79 10.15
C MET A 1 0.77 19.13 11.00
N LEU A 2 0.81 17.81 11.15
CA LEU A 2 -0.19 17.02 11.88
C LEU A 2 0.43 16.42 13.15
N ALA A 3 -0.34 16.28 14.21
CA ALA A 3 0.05 15.45 15.35
C ALA A 3 -0.07 13.96 14.99
N PRO A 4 0.77 13.07 15.56
CA PRO A 4 0.66 11.62 15.32
C PRO A 4 -0.75 11.07 15.57
N ALA A 5 -1.44 11.56 16.60
CA ALA A 5 -2.83 11.18 16.87
C ALA A 5 -3.78 11.53 15.72
N GLN A 6 -3.64 12.68 15.08
CA GLN A 6 -4.47 13.05 13.94
C GLN A 6 -4.20 12.15 12.73
N VAL A 7 -2.94 11.75 12.52
CA VAL A 7 -2.55 10.82 11.45
C VAL A 7 -3.10 9.43 11.75
N ALA A 8 -3.05 8.99 13.00
CA ALA A 8 -3.56 7.70 13.46
C ALA A 8 -5.07 7.56 13.17
N GLU A 9 -5.85 8.61 13.45
CA GLU A 9 -7.28 8.66 13.10
C GLU A 9 -7.51 8.56 11.59
N VAL A 10 -6.72 9.26 10.77
CA VAL A 10 -6.86 9.22 9.30
C VAL A 10 -6.54 7.84 8.74
N LEU A 11 -5.50 7.19 9.25
CA LEU A 11 -5.06 5.88 8.80
C LEU A 11 -5.81 4.73 9.48
N ASN A 12 -6.61 5.02 10.50
CA ASN A 12 -7.27 4.03 11.36
C ASN A 12 -6.28 2.99 11.94
N VAL A 13 -5.18 3.48 12.50
CA VAL A 13 -4.11 2.70 13.15
C VAL A 13 -3.77 3.29 14.53
N SER A 14 -2.92 2.64 15.31
CA SER A 14 -2.44 3.19 16.57
C SER A 14 -1.42 4.32 16.38
N VAL A 15 -1.25 5.16 17.42
CA VAL A 15 -0.23 6.22 17.43
C VAL A 15 1.19 5.63 17.35
N ASP A 16 1.42 4.47 17.98
CA ASP A 16 2.70 3.78 17.94
C ASP A 16 3.05 3.32 16.52
N GLU A 17 2.06 2.83 15.75
CA GLU A 17 2.24 2.50 14.33
C GLU A 17 2.59 3.73 13.49
N VAL A 18 1.96 4.88 13.75
CA VAL A 18 2.35 6.14 13.08
C VAL A 18 3.78 6.52 13.43
N ILE A 19 4.20 6.37 14.68
CA ILE A 19 5.59 6.64 15.09
C ILE A 19 6.56 5.67 14.38
N ALA A 20 6.18 4.39 14.25
CA ALA A 20 6.98 3.42 13.50
C ALA A 20 7.16 3.83 12.04
N LEU A 21 6.10 4.29 11.36
CA LEU A 21 6.15 4.83 9.99
C LEU A 21 7.05 6.06 9.85
N VAL A 22 7.18 6.87 10.91
CA VAL A 22 8.12 7.99 10.92
C VAL A 22 9.56 7.50 11.09
N ILE A 23 9.77 6.52 11.98
CA ILE A 23 11.10 5.97 12.27
C ILE A 23 11.65 5.18 11.08
N ASP A 24 10.80 4.43 10.38
CA ASP A 24 11.18 3.66 9.20
C ASP A 24 11.36 4.53 7.93
N GLY A 25 10.93 5.79 7.99
CA GLY A 25 11.07 6.76 6.91
C GLY A 25 9.95 6.72 5.86
N SER A 26 8.90 5.92 6.07
CA SER A 26 7.73 5.85 5.19
C SER A 26 6.94 7.15 5.14
N ILE A 27 6.91 7.90 6.25
CA ILE A 27 6.35 9.26 6.31
C ILE A 27 7.32 10.22 6.98
N ARG A 28 7.41 11.46 6.49
CA ARG A 28 8.27 12.48 7.09
C ARG A 28 7.70 13.00 8.41
N GLY A 29 8.52 12.94 9.46
CA GLY A 29 8.22 13.53 10.76
C GLY A 29 9.42 14.22 11.40
N VAL A 30 9.14 15.18 12.28
CA VAL A 30 10.13 15.93 13.04
C VAL A 30 9.68 16.08 14.50
N ARG A 31 10.63 16.10 15.44
CA ARG A 31 10.38 16.45 16.84
C ARG A 31 10.60 17.94 17.04
N VAL A 32 9.60 18.65 17.57
CA VAL A 32 9.66 20.10 17.82
C VAL A 32 9.13 20.45 19.21
N GLY A 33 9.61 21.56 19.77
CA GLY A 33 9.15 22.10 21.05
C GLY A 33 9.83 21.51 22.30
N VAL A 34 9.37 21.95 23.47
CA VAL A 34 9.82 21.51 24.80
C VAL A 34 8.59 21.23 25.67
N PRO A 35 8.33 19.96 26.07
CA PRO A 35 9.05 18.76 25.67
C PRO A 35 8.90 18.47 24.16
N PRO A 36 9.84 17.73 23.55
CA PRO A 36 9.80 17.44 22.13
C PRO A 36 8.57 16.60 21.78
N GLN A 37 7.76 17.11 20.85
CA GLN A 37 6.59 16.42 20.31
C GLN A 37 6.77 16.14 18.83
N TRP A 38 6.36 14.95 18.40
CA TRP A 38 6.33 14.60 16.98
C TRP A 38 5.31 15.46 16.21
N ARG A 39 5.70 15.84 15.00
CA ARG A 39 4.86 16.47 13.98
C ARG A 39 5.15 15.81 12.64
N VAL A 40 4.09 15.46 11.94
CA VAL A 40 4.13 14.79 10.63
C VAL A 40 3.83 15.80 9.53
N GLU A 41 4.55 15.70 8.43
CA GLU A 41 4.33 16.51 7.24
C GLU A 41 3.10 15.99 6.48
N GLN A 42 2.09 16.85 6.25
CA GLN A 42 0.82 16.44 5.65
C GLN A 42 0.98 15.98 4.18
N SER A 43 1.83 16.66 3.41
CA SER A 43 2.18 16.28 2.04
C SER A 43 2.84 14.90 1.98
N SER A 44 3.69 14.57 2.95
CA SER A 44 4.30 13.23 3.03
C SER A 44 3.28 12.15 3.34
N LEU A 45 2.29 12.43 4.20
CA LEU A 45 1.18 11.49 4.45
C LEU A 45 0.34 11.26 3.20
N ALA A 46 0.03 12.33 2.45
CA ALA A 46 -0.71 12.22 1.20
C ALA A 46 0.05 11.37 0.17
N ALA A 47 1.34 11.64 -0.02
CA ALA A 47 2.19 10.85 -0.93
C ALA A 47 2.24 9.37 -0.52
N TYR A 48 2.37 9.07 0.77
CA TYR A 48 2.32 7.70 1.27
C TYR A 48 1.01 6.98 0.91
N LEU A 49 -0.13 7.66 1.07
CA LEU A 49 -1.43 7.08 0.72
C LEU A 49 -1.57 6.84 -0.78
N ASP A 50 -1.08 7.77 -1.60
CA ASP A 50 -1.07 7.62 -3.07
C ASP A 50 -0.22 6.42 -3.50
N ASP A 51 0.97 6.26 -2.92
CA ASP A 51 1.85 5.12 -3.19
C ASP A 51 1.18 3.79 -2.82
N ARG A 52 0.54 3.70 -1.63
CA ARG A 52 -0.19 2.50 -1.22
C ARG A 52 -1.40 2.21 -2.09
N ALA A 53 -2.13 3.24 -2.52
CA ALA A 53 -3.26 3.08 -3.43
C ALA A 53 -2.80 2.57 -4.81
N GLU A 54 -1.64 3.04 -5.30
CA GLU A 54 -1.04 2.57 -6.55
C GLU A 54 -0.56 1.11 -6.46
N GLU A 55 0.04 0.70 -5.35
CA GLU A 55 0.43 -0.71 -5.12
C GLU A 55 -0.79 -1.65 -5.22
N VAL A 56 -1.88 -1.31 -4.53
CA VAL A 56 -3.14 -2.07 -4.58
C VAL A 56 -3.70 -2.11 -6.01
N ARG A 57 -3.64 -0.98 -6.73
CA ARG A 57 -4.06 -0.89 -8.14
C ARG A 57 -3.31 -1.86 -9.03
N ARG A 58 -1.97 -1.87 -8.92
CA ARG A 58 -1.10 -2.73 -9.73
C ARG A 58 -1.36 -4.20 -9.47
N MET A 59 -1.56 -4.57 -8.20
CA MET A 59 -1.90 -5.94 -7.82
C MET A 59 -3.24 -6.39 -8.44
N ALA A 60 -4.28 -5.55 -8.35
CA ALA A 60 -5.59 -5.87 -8.92
C ALA A 60 -5.56 -6.00 -10.45
N LEU A 61 -4.80 -5.15 -11.14
CA LEU A 61 -4.61 -5.25 -12.60
C LEU A 61 -3.87 -6.52 -13.00
N TRP A 62 -2.84 -6.91 -12.24
CA TRP A 62 -2.11 -8.14 -12.49
C TRP A 62 -2.99 -9.38 -12.29
N GLU A 63 -3.82 -9.40 -11.25
CA GLU A 63 -4.78 -10.48 -10.99
C GLU A 63 -5.80 -10.61 -12.14
N GLN A 64 -6.40 -9.51 -12.59
CA GLN A 64 -7.33 -9.51 -13.72
C GLN A 64 -6.67 -9.96 -15.02
N SER A 65 -5.44 -9.53 -15.29
CA SER A 65 -4.69 -9.95 -16.48
C SER A 65 -4.39 -11.45 -16.47
N ASN A 66 -4.12 -12.03 -15.29
CA ASN A 66 -3.90 -13.47 -15.13
C ASN A 66 -5.21 -14.28 -15.24
N ALA A 67 -6.33 -13.74 -14.77
CA ALA A 67 -7.64 -14.38 -14.90
C ALA A 67 -8.19 -14.33 -16.34
N ALA A 68 -7.87 -13.27 -17.10
CA ALA A 68 -8.30 -13.10 -18.49
C ALA A 68 -7.39 -13.80 -19.51
N SER A 69 -6.14 -14.09 -19.13
CA SER A 69 -5.23 -14.90 -19.93
C SER A 69 -5.43 -16.37 -19.59
N PHE A 70 -5.45 -17.26 -20.59
CA PHE A 70 -5.47 -18.74 -20.52
C PHE A 70 -6.78 -19.51 -20.83
N PRO A 71 -7.33 -19.35 -22.04
CA PRO A 71 -8.09 -20.42 -22.70
C PRO A 71 -7.21 -21.51 -23.35
N GLU A 72 -6.02 -21.20 -23.87
CA GLU A 72 -5.26 -22.15 -24.72
C GLU A 72 -4.18 -22.99 -24.01
N LEU A 73 -3.81 -22.66 -22.77
CA LEU A 73 -2.74 -23.36 -22.04
C LEU A 73 -3.19 -24.66 -21.34
N TRP A 74 -4.48 -24.99 -21.39
CA TRP A 74 -5.04 -26.29 -20.98
C TRP A 74 -5.39 -27.22 -22.15
N GLY A 75 -4.98 -26.90 -23.38
CA GLY A 75 -5.14 -27.76 -24.55
C GLY A 75 -4.10 -28.89 -24.63
N THR A 76 -3.97 -29.72 -23.59
CA THR A 76 -3.24 -31.00 -23.74
C THR A 76 -4.23 -32.11 -24.05
N GLY A 77 -4.06 -32.75 -25.21
CA GLY A 77 -4.58 -34.09 -25.42
C GLY A 77 -5.11 -34.32 -26.83
N VAL A 78 -4.24 -34.82 -27.70
CA VAL A 78 -4.65 -35.57 -28.90
C VAL A 78 -5.60 -36.69 -28.45
N ILE A 79 -6.88 -36.61 -28.80
CA ILE A 79 -7.78 -37.76 -28.79
C ILE A 79 -7.93 -38.22 -30.25
N ARG A 80 -7.17 -39.27 -30.59
CA ARG A 80 -7.44 -40.16 -31.73
C ARG A 80 -8.77 -40.89 -31.49
N ASN A 81 -9.60 -41.03 -32.51
CA ASN A 81 -10.32 -42.28 -32.80
C ASN A 81 -10.84 -42.26 -34.27
N PRO A 82 -11.30 -43.39 -34.84
CA PRO A 82 -10.54 -44.19 -35.80
C PRO A 82 -11.25 -44.33 -37.16
N ASP A 83 -10.51 -44.86 -38.13
CA ASP A 83 -10.89 -45.44 -39.44
C ASP A 83 -12.13 -44.93 -40.19
#